data_AF-A0A5N6SPH2-F1
#
_entry.id   AF-A0A5N6SPH2-F1
#
_cell.length_a   1.000
_cell.length_b   1.000
_cell.length_c   1.000
_cell.angle_alpha   90.00
_cell.angle_beta   90.00
_cell.angle_gamma   90.00
#
_symmetry.space_group_name_H-M   'P 1'
#
loop_
_entity.id
_entity.type
_entity.pdbx_description
1 polymer ?
#
loop_
_entity_poly.entity_id
_entity_poly.type
_entity_poly.pdbx_seq_one_letter_code
_entity_poly.pdbx_strand_id
1 'polypeptide(L)'
;MAEGYAKATRRPGVVFVSTDPSSSNVISPMLDGLLDGTPMVVICGQVPAAQENNALQEGTPMERLGACMKWRARVQRLSDLPGAIDAVFLHATGKQPGPTLLDISSGIGEAVFDSHALEAVPSVSLMIEKVHGNACRVASPIADAHYLYEKIVQVADMINQSRHPVICAGNGVLASPRGCKLLSKIANKAQIPVATTLLGLGSFDETREEALHMIGTHGAPYANCAIQNADLLIVIGARLDERAVGNADGFAPKALDREGGGRGIVHFDIDAGKLGKVIEPTEIILGDLSETLPVLLSLLLPVEDRVQWLDQIQLWKKLYTFEEPMRRAKHRPSPQQVVAELNRQTTPMKNSITMTTSVGQNQMWTSQHFRCTHRHSLITSGSLTTMGFGVPAAIGAKLALPDQQVIAVDGDASFCTTMEELMTALLHQVQIKVIVFNNRQQVILSQLQREYGMKACCDSRMSPDFDRLARSMGCQGQRCDRVEELPDAIYWLLRCRGPALLDVAVSQPGMVSIASNGTPMDTLVWA
;
A
#
# COMPACT_ATOMS: atom_id res chain seq x y z
N MET A 1 5.31 8.18 -9.74
CA MET A 1 5.20 9.48 -9.03
C MET A 1 3.78 9.83 -8.61
N ALA A 2 2.84 9.95 -9.54
CA ALA A 2 1.44 10.29 -9.24
C ALA A 2 0.81 9.39 -8.18
N GLU A 3 1.11 8.09 -8.20
CA GLU A 3 0.68 7.16 -7.16
C GLU A 3 1.25 7.47 -5.77
N GLY A 4 2.54 7.80 -5.66
CA GLY A 4 3.15 8.21 -4.40
C GLY A 4 2.52 9.49 -3.85
N TYR A 5 2.26 10.47 -4.72
CA TYR A 5 1.53 11.68 -4.37
C TYR A 5 0.11 11.38 -3.89
N ALA A 6 -0.61 10.50 -4.59
CA ALA A 6 -1.99 10.13 -4.26
C ALA A 6 -2.08 9.32 -2.97
N LYS A 7 -1.13 8.39 -2.74
CA LYS A 7 -1.04 7.61 -1.49
C LYS A 7 -0.69 8.52 -0.30
N ALA A 8 0.09 9.58 -0.50
CA ALA A 8 0.45 10.56 0.54
C ALA A 8 -0.62 11.63 0.84
N THR A 9 -1.35 12.10 -0.17
CA THR A 9 -2.35 13.20 -0.01
C THR A 9 -3.79 12.72 0.03
N ARG A 10 -4.07 11.53 -0.52
CA ARG A 10 -5.41 11.05 -0.89
C ARG A 10 -6.15 11.89 -1.92
N ARG A 11 -5.45 12.81 -2.58
CA ARG A 11 -5.95 13.52 -3.76
C ARG A 11 -5.52 12.76 -5.01
N PRO A 12 -6.28 12.84 -6.12
CA PRO A 12 -5.88 12.18 -7.35
C PRO A 12 -4.50 12.63 -7.82
N GLY A 13 -3.65 11.66 -8.13
CA GLY A 13 -2.42 11.91 -8.87
C GLY A 13 -2.79 12.13 -10.34
N VAL A 14 -2.43 13.28 -10.90
CA VAL A 14 -2.71 13.59 -12.31
C VAL A 14 -1.49 13.28 -13.14
N VAL A 15 -1.68 12.57 -14.25
CA VAL A 15 -0.63 12.21 -15.20
C VAL A 15 -1.03 12.74 -16.56
N PHE A 16 -0.14 13.48 -17.21
CA PHE A 16 -0.29 13.87 -18.61
C PHE A 16 0.64 12.99 -19.45
N VAL A 17 0.09 12.35 -20.47
CA VAL A 17 0.88 11.60 -21.47
C VAL A 17 0.49 12.03 -22.88
N SER A 18 1.48 12.05 -23.76
CA SER A 18 1.28 12.31 -25.19
C SER A 18 0.54 11.14 -25.86
N THR A 19 0.12 11.36 -27.11
CA THR A 19 -0.10 10.27 -28.07
C THR A 19 1.15 9.37 -28.13
N ASP A 20 1.02 8.13 -28.58
CA ASP A 20 2.15 7.23 -28.91
C ASP A 20 2.60 6.31 -27.72
N PRO A 21 3.79 5.65 -27.71
CA PRO A 21 4.08 4.56 -26.73
C PRO A 21 4.12 5.04 -25.27
N SER A 22 4.12 6.35 -25.02
CA SER A 22 3.93 6.95 -23.70
C SER A 22 2.67 6.44 -22.99
N SER A 23 1.58 6.23 -23.74
CA SER A 23 0.34 5.62 -23.22
C SER A 23 0.53 4.15 -22.79
N SER A 24 1.45 3.42 -23.42
CA SER A 24 1.82 2.06 -23.00
C SER A 24 2.71 2.06 -21.75
N ASN A 25 3.54 3.08 -21.55
CA ASN A 25 4.40 3.19 -20.37
C ASN A 25 3.62 3.40 -19.06
N VAL A 26 2.36 3.86 -19.14
CA VAL A 26 1.49 4.02 -17.96
C VAL A 26 0.66 2.77 -17.62
N ILE A 27 0.76 1.68 -18.39
CA ILE A 27 0.05 0.42 -18.11
C ILE A 27 0.38 -0.09 -16.69
N SER A 28 1.67 -0.26 -16.37
CA SER A 28 2.06 -0.84 -15.07
C SER A 28 1.65 0.05 -13.88
N PRO A 29 1.92 1.38 -13.88
CA PRO A 29 1.43 2.26 -12.81
C PRO A 29 -0.10 2.31 -12.70
N MET A 30 -0.83 2.30 -13.82
CA MET A 30 -2.29 2.25 -13.76
C MET A 30 -2.79 0.94 -13.16
N LEU A 31 -2.23 -0.20 -13.56
CA LEU A 31 -2.59 -1.48 -12.97
C LEU A 31 -2.24 -1.56 -11.47
N ASP A 32 -1.08 -1.05 -11.06
CA ASP A 32 -0.70 -0.94 -9.65
C ASP A 32 -1.72 -0.12 -8.86
N GLY A 33 -2.03 1.08 -9.36
CA GLY A 33 -2.99 1.99 -8.77
C GLY A 33 -4.41 1.41 -8.73
N LEU A 34 -4.82 0.64 -9.74
CA LEU A 34 -6.11 -0.03 -9.76
C LEU A 34 -6.19 -1.10 -8.65
N LEU A 35 -5.17 -1.94 -8.56
CA LEU A 35 -5.16 -3.05 -7.60
C LEU A 35 -5.05 -2.54 -6.16
N ASP A 36 -4.22 -1.52 -5.91
CA ASP A 36 -4.06 -0.92 -4.58
C ASP A 36 -5.17 0.09 -4.23
N GLY A 37 -6.01 0.49 -5.18
CA GLY A 37 -7.10 1.45 -4.95
C GLY A 37 -6.60 2.88 -4.75
N THR A 38 -5.70 3.33 -5.63
CA THR A 38 -5.06 4.64 -5.62
C THR A 38 -5.76 5.57 -6.62
N PRO A 39 -6.27 6.74 -6.20
CA PRO A 39 -6.93 7.67 -7.10
C PRO A 39 -5.92 8.28 -8.07
N MET A 40 -6.15 8.10 -9.38
CA MET A 40 -5.29 8.62 -10.43
C MET A 40 -6.14 9.09 -11.61
N VAL A 41 -5.75 10.20 -12.24
CA VAL A 41 -6.38 10.69 -13.47
C VAL A 41 -5.30 10.77 -14.53
N VAL A 42 -5.41 9.94 -15.56
CA VAL A 42 -4.50 9.93 -16.69
C VAL A 42 -5.16 10.69 -17.84
N ILE A 43 -4.50 11.73 -18.31
CA ILE A 43 -4.96 12.55 -19.43
C ILE A 43 -4.03 12.25 -20.61
N CYS A 44 -4.61 11.68 -21.66
CA CYS A 44 -3.91 11.33 -22.89
C CYS A 44 -4.29 12.31 -24.00
N GLY A 45 -3.29 12.79 -24.75
CA GLY A 45 -3.55 13.39 -26.06
C GLY A 45 -3.85 12.31 -27.10
N GLN A 46 -4.70 12.64 -28.08
CA GLN A 46 -5.07 11.80 -29.22
C GLN A 46 -4.96 12.55 -30.55
N VAL A 47 -4.68 11.83 -31.64
CA VAL A 47 -4.82 12.37 -32.99
C VAL A 47 -6.29 12.67 -33.32
N PRO A 48 -6.61 13.64 -34.19
CA PRO A 48 -7.99 13.95 -34.55
C PRO A 48 -8.67 12.74 -35.21
N ALA A 49 -9.98 12.57 -35.00
CA ALA A 49 -10.76 11.43 -35.51
C ALA A 49 -10.63 11.21 -37.04
N ALA A 50 -10.43 12.28 -37.82
CA ALA A 50 -10.20 12.20 -39.27
C ALA A 50 -8.90 11.49 -39.66
N GLN A 51 -7.93 11.37 -38.75
CA GLN A 51 -6.64 10.74 -38.96
C GLN A 51 -6.53 9.36 -38.27
N GLU A 52 -7.54 8.91 -37.51
CA GLU A 52 -7.52 7.63 -36.79
C GLU A 52 -7.38 6.42 -37.75
N ASN A 53 -7.98 6.47 -38.96
CA ASN A 53 -7.87 5.38 -39.95
C ASN A 53 -6.51 5.30 -40.66
N ASN A 54 -5.69 6.36 -40.61
CA ASN A 54 -4.40 6.46 -41.31
C ASN A 54 -3.21 6.57 -40.34
N ALA A 55 -3.44 6.58 -39.02
CA ALA A 55 -2.38 6.63 -38.04
C ALA A 55 -1.68 5.27 -37.96
N LEU A 56 -0.34 5.27 -38.05
CA LEU A 56 0.55 4.11 -37.96
C LEU A 56 0.52 3.34 -36.61
N GLN A 57 -0.49 3.58 -35.76
CA GLN A 57 -0.57 3.05 -34.40
C GLN A 57 -1.68 2.02 -34.28
N GLU A 58 -1.29 0.77 -34.00
CA GLU A 58 -2.23 -0.30 -33.69
C GLU A 58 -2.87 -0.06 -32.31
N GLY A 59 -4.18 0.24 -32.29
CA GLY A 59 -5.02 0.28 -31.10
C GLY A 59 -5.03 1.62 -30.33
N THR A 60 -6.23 2.07 -29.96
CA THR A 60 -6.42 3.31 -29.18
C THR A 60 -5.90 3.14 -27.73
N PRO A 61 -5.44 4.20 -27.05
CA PRO A 61 -5.08 4.13 -25.63
C PRO A 61 -6.20 3.55 -24.75
N MET A 62 -7.46 3.84 -25.10
CA MET A 62 -8.62 3.32 -24.38
C MET A 62 -8.75 1.80 -24.46
N GLU A 63 -8.45 1.19 -25.60
CA GLU A 63 -8.47 -0.27 -25.77
C GLU A 63 -7.31 -0.91 -25.00
N ARG A 64 -6.09 -0.38 -25.19
CA ARG A 64 -4.88 -0.90 -24.53
C ARG A 64 -4.94 -0.82 -23.01
N LEU A 65 -5.50 0.26 -22.47
CA LEU A 65 -5.58 0.51 -21.02
C LEU A 65 -6.85 -0.03 -20.38
N GLY A 66 -7.75 -0.68 -21.14
CA GLY A 66 -9.10 -1.08 -20.70
C GLY A 66 -9.13 -1.81 -19.35
N ALA A 67 -8.21 -2.76 -19.16
CA ALA A 67 -8.14 -3.57 -17.94
C ALA A 67 -7.47 -2.86 -16.75
N CYS A 68 -6.82 -1.72 -16.99
CA CYS A 68 -6.01 -0.99 -16.00
C CYS A 68 -6.74 0.24 -15.42
N MET A 69 -8.01 0.45 -15.76
CA MET A 69 -8.79 1.63 -15.35
C MET A 69 -10.19 1.29 -14.89
N LYS A 70 -10.74 2.11 -14.00
CA LYS A 70 -12.11 1.99 -13.51
C LYS A 70 -13.12 2.65 -14.43
N TRP A 71 -12.69 3.69 -15.12
CA TRP A 71 -13.55 4.56 -15.92
C TRP A 71 -12.74 5.30 -16.97
N ARG A 72 -13.37 5.58 -18.12
CA ARG A 72 -12.76 6.31 -19.22
C ARG A 72 -13.77 7.22 -19.91
N ALA A 73 -13.29 8.32 -20.48
CA ALA A 73 -14.03 9.10 -21.45
C ALA A 73 -13.12 9.60 -22.57
N ARG A 74 -13.73 9.84 -23.72
CA ARG A 74 -13.13 10.49 -24.87
C ARG A 74 -13.84 11.82 -25.15
N VAL A 75 -13.06 12.87 -25.32
CA VAL A 75 -13.55 14.21 -25.64
C VAL A 75 -13.22 14.51 -27.10
N GLN A 76 -14.27 14.70 -27.90
CA GLN A 76 -14.15 15.09 -29.32
C GLN A 76 -14.63 16.51 -29.60
N ARG A 77 -15.44 17.10 -28.70
CA ARG A 77 -15.95 18.47 -28.80
C ARG A 77 -15.53 19.27 -27.57
N LEU A 78 -15.15 20.53 -27.78
CA LEU A 78 -14.73 21.42 -26.70
C LEU A 78 -15.82 21.62 -25.62
N SER A 79 -17.09 21.59 -26.00
CA SER A 79 -18.24 21.71 -25.07
C SER A 79 -18.34 20.56 -24.06
N ASP A 80 -17.81 19.38 -24.39
CA ASP A 80 -17.89 18.19 -23.54
C ASP A 80 -16.74 18.15 -22.51
N LEU A 81 -15.69 18.97 -22.70
CA LEU A 81 -14.48 18.94 -21.89
C LEU A 81 -14.73 19.22 -20.39
N PRO A 82 -15.50 20.26 -19.99
CA PRO A 82 -15.73 20.53 -18.57
C PRO A 82 -16.41 19.37 -17.85
N GLY A 83 -17.50 18.83 -18.43
CA GLY A 83 -18.23 17.70 -17.84
C GLY A 83 -17.41 16.41 -17.81
N ALA A 84 -16.54 16.19 -18.81
CA ALA A 84 -15.65 15.04 -18.82
C ALA A 84 -14.55 15.15 -17.75
N ILE A 85 -14.01 16.35 -17.50
CA ILE A 85 -13.07 16.63 -16.40
C ILE A 85 -13.75 16.32 -15.05
N ASP A 86 -14.94 16.86 -14.80
CA ASP A 86 -15.67 16.60 -13.55
C ASP A 86 -15.90 15.10 -13.34
N ALA A 87 -16.28 14.38 -14.41
CA ALA A 87 -16.52 12.95 -14.36
C ALA A 87 -15.24 12.14 -14.05
N VAL A 88 -14.09 12.42 -14.68
CA VAL A 88 -12.86 11.65 -14.38
C VAL A 88 -12.43 11.80 -12.93
N PHE A 89 -12.52 13.00 -12.37
CA PHE A 89 -12.17 13.24 -10.98
C PHE A 89 -13.15 12.57 -10.03
N LEU A 90 -14.46 12.69 -10.28
CA LEU A 90 -15.51 12.03 -9.51
C LEU A 90 -15.31 10.51 -9.45
N HIS A 91 -15.02 9.88 -10.59
CA HIS A 91 -14.83 8.43 -10.66
C HIS A 91 -13.49 7.96 -10.08
N ALA A 92 -12.44 8.81 -10.13
CA ALA A 92 -11.15 8.53 -9.52
C ALA A 92 -11.22 8.57 -7.99
N THR A 93 -11.97 9.51 -7.40
CA THR A 93 -12.11 9.71 -5.95
C THR A 93 -13.35 9.08 -5.33
N GLY A 94 -14.20 8.43 -6.12
CA GLY A 94 -15.43 7.82 -5.64
C GLY A 94 -15.19 6.77 -4.54
N LYS A 95 -16.28 6.17 -4.05
CA LYS A 95 -16.29 5.17 -2.95
C LYS A 95 -15.17 4.13 -3.03
N GLN A 96 -14.85 3.68 -4.25
CA GLN A 96 -13.66 2.88 -4.52
C GLN A 96 -12.69 3.73 -5.33
N PRO A 97 -11.59 4.23 -4.76
CA PRO A 97 -10.63 5.01 -5.54
C PRO A 97 -9.86 4.14 -6.54
N GLY A 98 -9.41 4.75 -7.64
CA GLY A 98 -8.60 4.07 -8.65
C GLY A 98 -8.34 4.95 -9.87
N PRO A 99 -7.60 4.43 -10.86
CA PRO A 99 -7.23 5.15 -12.07
C PRO A 99 -8.41 5.35 -13.02
N THR A 100 -8.47 6.55 -13.61
CA THR A 100 -9.38 6.92 -14.70
C THR A 100 -8.59 7.51 -15.86
N LEU A 101 -9.18 7.47 -17.05
CA LEU A 101 -8.56 7.95 -18.29
C LEU A 101 -9.44 9.01 -18.97
N LEU A 102 -8.84 10.14 -19.32
CA LEU A 102 -9.44 11.15 -20.20
C LEU A 102 -8.64 11.22 -21.50
N ASP A 103 -9.28 10.84 -22.59
CA ASP A 103 -8.71 10.86 -23.94
C ASP A 103 -9.13 12.17 -24.65
N ILE A 104 -8.19 13.07 -24.93
CA ILE A 104 -8.45 14.41 -25.49
C ILE A 104 -7.88 14.50 -26.90
N SER A 105 -8.75 14.74 -27.88
CA SER A 105 -8.34 15.02 -29.26
C SER A 105 -7.47 16.29 -29.33
N SER A 106 -6.33 16.23 -30.02
CA SER A 106 -5.39 17.34 -30.21
C SER A 106 -6.05 18.61 -30.76
N GLY A 107 -7.06 18.49 -31.63
CA GLY A 107 -7.81 19.63 -32.15
C GLY A 107 -8.58 20.42 -31.08
N ILE A 108 -8.82 19.85 -29.89
CA ILE A 108 -9.43 20.56 -28.75
C ILE A 108 -8.42 21.49 -28.07
N GLY A 109 -7.15 21.09 -28.00
CA GLY A 109 -6.10 21.92 -27.38
C GLY A 109 -5.81 23.21 -28.15
N GLU A 110 -6.07 23.20 -29.47
CA GLU A 110 -5.86 24.35 -30.36
C GLU A 110 -7.13 25.19 -30.59
N ALA A 111 -8.30 24.70 -30.16
CA ALA A 111 -9.57 25.36 -30.39
C ALA A 111 -9.71 26.64 -29.53
N VAL A 112 -10.22 27.71 -30.14
CA VAL A 112 -10.57 28.94 -29.41
C VAL A 112 -11.87 28.71 -28.65
N PHE A 113 -11.83 28.92 -27.34
CA PHE A 113 -12.97 28.74 -26.45
C PHE A 113 -13.99 29.88 -26.62
N ASP A 114 -15.20 29.56 -27.06
CA ASP A 114 -16.35 30.48 -27.08
C ASP A 114 -17.21 30.28 -25.82
N SER A 115 -17.29 31.31 -24.98
CA SER A 115 -18.05 31.28 -23.72
C SER A 115 -19.55 31.05 -23.91
N HIS A 116 -20.13 31.36 -25.07
CA HIS A 116 -21.54 31.13 -25.35
C HIS A 116 -21.86 29.64 -25.61
N ALA A 117 -20.86 28.80 -25.89
CA ALA A 117 -21.04 27.36 -26.08
C ALA A 117 -21.41 26.60 -24.78
N LEU A 118 -21.23 27.23 -23.61
CA LEU A 118 -21.62 26.68 -22.31
C LEU A 118 -23.10 26.85 -21.97
N GLU A 119 -23.83 27.74 -22.63
CA GLU A 119 -25.25 27.99 -22.34
C GLU A 119 -26.17 26.94 -22.99
N ALA A 120 -25.65 26.19 -23.97
CA ALA A 120 -26.33 25.09 -24.64
C ALA A 120 -25.83 23.74 -24.12
N VAL A 121 -26.07 23.41 -22.84
CA VAL A 121 -25.84 22.04 -22.33
C VAL A 121 -27.16 21.27 -22.36
N PRO A 122 -27.45 20.46 -23.39
CA PRO A 122 -28.24 19.28 -23.15
C PRO A 122 -27.39 18.34 -22.30
N SER A 123 -27.96 17.86 -21.19
CA SER A 123 -27.45 16.77 -20.36
C SER A 123 -26.57 15.80 -21.16
N VAL A 124 -25.25 15.84 -20.90
CA VAL A 124 -24.26 15.10 -21.67
C VAL A 124 -24.59 13.61 -21.61
N SER A 125 -25.02 13.04 -22.74
CA SER A 125 -24.96 11.60 -22.96
C SER A 125 -23.49 11.24 -23.16
N LEU A 126 -22.77 11.12 -22.04
CA LEU A 126 -21.48 10.43 -22.01
C LEU A 126 -21.76 9.01 -22.50
N MET A 127 -21.05 8.54 -23.54
CA MET A 127 -21.02 7.11 -23.82
C MET A 127 -20.29 6.43 -22.65
N ILE A 128 -21.08 6.10 -21.62
CA ILE A 128 -20.64 5.34 -20.46
C ILE A 128 -20.63 3.88 -20.90
N GLU A 129 -19.50 3.39 -21.40
CA GLU A 129 -19.26 1.95 -21.32
C GLU A 129 -19.02 1.60 -19.86
N LYS A 130 -20.11 1.24 -19.16
CA LYS A 130 -20.02 0.59 -17.86
C LYS A 130 -19.27 -0.72 -18.06
N VAL A 131 -18.06 -0.79 -17.50
CA VAL A 131 -17.41 -2.08 -17.26
C VAL A 131 -18.34 -2.88 -16.34
N HIS A 132 -18.73 -4.07 -16.79
CA HIS A 132 -19.64 -4.97 -16.11
C HIS A 132 -19.08 -5.38 -14.74
N GLY A 133 -19.48 -4.68 -13.69
CA GLY A 133 -19.53 -5.21 -12.34
C GLY A 133 -20.99 -5.51 -12.04
N ASN A 134 -21.33 -6.76 -11.74
CA ASN A 134 -22.68 -7.19 -11.38
C ASN A 134 -23.27 -6.22 -10.34
N ALA A 135 -24.18 -5.36 -10.79
CA ALA A 135 -24.93 -4.48 -9.91
C ALA A 135 -25.83 -5.38 -9.06
N CYS A 136 -25.44 -5.59 -7.81
CA CYS A 136 -26.36 -6.06 -6.80
C CYS A 136 -27.53 -5.05 -6.79
N ARG A 137 -28.75 -5.53 -7.02
CA ARG A 137 -29.96 -4.71 -7.08
C ARG A 137 -30.10 -3.95 -5.76
N VAL A 138 -29.84 -2.65 -5.76
CA VAL A 138 -29.98 -1.80 -4.57
C VAL A 138 -31.47 -1.62 -4.28
N ALA A 139 -31.89 -2.05 -3.09
CA ALA A 139 -33.22 -1.82 -2.54
C ALA A 139 -33.37 -0.35 -2.07
N SER A 140 -34.51 0.01 -1.50
CA SER A 140 -34.81 1.39 -1.07
C SER A 140 -33.80 1.93 -0.03
N PRO A 141 -33.31 3.18 -0.14
CA PRO A 141 -32.28 3.75 0.74
C PRO A 141 -32.61 3.75 2.24
N ILE A 142 -33.89 3.79 2.59
CA ILE A 142 -34.36 3.84 3.99
C ILE A 142 -34.32 2.45 4.64
N ALA A 143 -34.65 1.41 3.87
CA ALA A 143 -34.58 0.02 4.34
C ALA A 143 -33.12 -0.41 4.57
N ASP A 144 -32.21 0.08 3.72
CA ASP A 144 -30.77 -0.20 3.82
C ASP A 144 -30.13 0.42 5.08
N ALA A 145 -30.55 1.62 5.49
CA ALA A 145 -29.96 2.30 6.66
C ALA A 145 -30.36 1.65 8.00
N HIS A 146 -31.62 1.25 8.15
CA HIS A 146 -32.09 0.56 9.35
C HIS A 146 -31.45 -0.82 9.48
N TYR A 147 -31.43 -1.58 8.39
CA TYR A 147 -30.77 -2.89 8.32
C TYR A 147 -29.27 -2.78 8.66
N LEU A 148 -28.57 -1.79 8.11
CA LEU A 148 -27.16 -1.54 8.42
C LEU A 148 -26.95 -1.23 9.90
N TYR A 149 -27.83 -0.41 10.49
CA TYR A 149 -27.76 -0.08 11.91
C TYR A 149 -27.95 -1.32 12.79
N GLU A 150 -28.98 -2.15 12.52
CA GLU A 150 -29.21 -3.41 13.24
C GLU A 150 -28.01 -4.35 13.16
N LYS A 151 -27.38 -4.45 11.99
CA LYS A 151 -26.16 -5.24 11.80
C LYS A 151 -24.98 -4.70 12.62
N ILE A 152 -24.80 -3.37 12.68
CA ILE A 152 -23.76 -2.76 13.51
C ILE A 152 -24.04 -2.99 15.00
N VAL A 153 -25.30 -2.98 15.44
CA VAL A 153 -25.69 -3.33 16.82
C VAL A 153 -25.32 -4.78 17.15
N GLN A 154 -25.65 -5.73 16.28
CA GLN A 154 -25.27 -7.14 16.46
C GLN A 154 -23.75 -7.30 16.59
N VAL A 155 -22.98 -6.63 15.73
CA VAL A 155 -21.51 -6.63 15.79
C VAL A 155 -21.00 -5.99 17.09
N ALA A 156 -21.59 -4.88 17.53
CA ALA A 156 -21.20 -4.24 18.78
C ALA A 156 -21.42 -5.18 19.97
N ASP A 157 -22.52 -5.93 20.00
CA ASP A 157 -22.78 -6.94 21.04
C ASP A 157 -21.76 -8.08 20.99
N MET A 158 -21.41 -8.58 19.79
CA MET A 158 -20.35 -9.57 19.62
C MET A 158 -19.02 -9.06 20.18
N ILE A 159 -18.66 -7.80 19.89
CA ILE A 159 -17.44 -7.18 20.40
C ILE A 159 -17.52 -7.02 21.90
N ASN A 160 -18.60 -6.51 22.47
CA ASN A 160 -18.73 -6.27 23.91
C ASN A 160 -18.61 -7.55 24.73
N GLN A 161 -19.05 -8.69 24.20
CA GLN A 161 -19.01 -9.98 24.89
C GLN A 161 -17.75 -10.83 24.58
N SER A 162 -16.91 -10.40 23.63
CA SER A 162 -15.66 -11.08 23.26
C SER A 162 -14.60 -10.94 24.36
N ARG A 163 -13.85 -12.02 24.61
CA ARG A 163 -12.74 -12.05 25.58
C ARG A 163 -11.38 -11.84 24.91
N HIS A 164 -11.21 -12.34 23.69
CA HIS A 164 -9.94 -12.28 22.95
C HIS A 164 -10.13 -11.68 21.55
N PRO A 165 -10.66 -10.44 21.41
CA PRO A 165 -10.84 -9.85 20.09
C PRO A 165 -9.51 -9.39 19.50
N VAL A 166 -9.42 -9.37 18.18
CA VAL A 166 -8.34 -8.74 17.43
C VAL A 166 -8.91 -7.92 16.29
N ILE A 167 -8.40 -6.70 16.08
CA ILE A 167 -8.67 -5.92 14.87
C ILE A 167 -7.58 -6.20 13.84
N CYS A 168 -7.98 -6.45 12.58
CA CYS A 168 -7.08 -6.43 11.42
C CYS A 168 -7.46 -5.24 10.52
N ALA A 169 -6.59 -4.22 10.50
CA ALA A 169 -6.80 -2.99 9.72
C ALA A 169 -6.03 -3.01 8.40
N GLY A 170 -6.69 -2.59 7.32
CA GLY A 170 -6.09 -2.53 5.98
C GLY A 170 -6.07 -1.14 5.37
N ASN A 171 -5.80 -1.09 4.06
CA ASN A 171 -5.70 0.16 3.29
C ASN A 171 -6.99 1.00 3.33
N GLY A 172 -8.16 0.39 3.53
CA GLY A 172 -9.42 1.12 3.65
C GLY A 172 -9.44 2.10 4.84
N VAL A 173 -8.74 1.77 5.94
CA VAL A 173 -8.58 2.68 7.09
C VAL A 173 -7.75 3.90 6.69
N LEU A 174 -6.65 3.70 5.94
CA LEU A 174 -5.83 4.78 5.40
C LEU A 174 -6.55 5.57 4.32
N ALA A 175 -7.51 4.97 3.62
CA ALA A 175 -8.32 5.62 2.60
C ALA A 175 -9.36 6.57 3.20
N SER A 176 -9.97 6.20 4.34
CA SER A 176 -10.92 7.05 5.04
C SER A 176 -10.23 8.25 5.71
N PRO A 177 -10.72 9.49 5.53
CA PRO A 177 -10.17 10.68 6.18
C PRO A 177 -10.13 10.60 7.72
N ARG A 178 -11.08 9.89 8.34
CA ARG A 178 -11.18 9.73 9.79
C ARG A 178 -10.81 8.33 10.28
N GLY A 179 -10.43 7.43 9.37
CA GLY A 179 -10.20 6.01 9.64
C GLY A 179 -9.21 5.76 10.79
N CYS A 180 -7.98 6.26 10.69
CA CYS A 180 -6.95 6.08 11.73
C CYS A 180 -7.39 6.58 13.11
N LYS A 181 -8.10 7.72 13.16
CA LYS A 181 -8.60 8.32 14.41
C LYS A 181 -9.72 7.48 15.01
N LEU A 182 -10.64 6.97 14.20
CA LEU A 182 -11.74 6.11 14.65
C LEU A 182 -11.22 4.75 15.10
N LEU A 183 -10.31 4.14 14.35
CA LEU A 183 -9.60 2.92 14.73
C LEU A 183 -8.93 3.07 16.09
N SER A 184 -8.17 4.15 16.29
CA SER A 184 -7.49 4.42 17.57
C SER A 184 -8.44 4.57 18.74
N LYS A 185 -9.62 5.19 18.53
CA LYS A 185 -10.66 5.34 19.55
C LYS A 185 -11.35 4.02 19.87
N ILE A 186 -11.65 3.21 18.85
CA ILE A 186 -12.26 1.88 19.01
C ILE A 186 -11.32 0.96 19.81
N ALA A 187 -10.06 0.89 19.39
CA ALA A 187 -9.04 0.07 20.04
C ALA A 187 -8.84 0.47 21.50
N ASN A 188 -8.79 1.78 21.82
CA ASN A 188 -8.65 2.26 23.19
C ASN A 188 -9.91 1.99 24.03
N LYS A 189 -11.10 2.35 23.51
CA LYS A 189 -12.36 2.22 24.27
C LYS A 189 -12.66 0.77 24.63
N ALA A 190 -12.45 -0.15 23.69
CA ALA A 190 -12.74 -1.56 23.89
C ALA A 190 -11.50 -2.40 24.25
N GLN A 191 -10.33 -1.78 24.47
CA GLN A 191 -9.06 -2.47 24.77
C GLN A 191 -8.76 -3.63 23.79
N ILE A 192 -8.84 -3.35 22.49
CA ILE A 192 -8.65 -4.35 21.43
C ILE A 192 -7.28 -4.19 20.78
N PRO A 193 -6.44 -5.24 20.74
CA PRO A 193 -5.18 -5.22 20.00
C PRO A 193 -5.40 -5.09 18.49
N VAL A 194 -4.51 -4.37 17.83
CA VAL A 194 -4.63 -3.99 16.42
C VAL A 194 -3.46 -4.53 15.62
N ALA A 195 -3.75 -5.46 14.72
CA ALA A 195 -2.89 -5.91 13.64
C ALA A 195 -3.17 -5.12 12.36
N THR A 196 -2.20 -5.08 11.44
CA THR A 196 -2.38 -4.46 10.13
C THR A 196 -1.99 -5.40 9.01
N THR A 197 -2.56 -5.22 7.82
CA THR A 197 -1.96 -5.76 6.59
C THR A 197 -0.76 -4.91 6.16
N LEU A 198 0.02 -5.37 5.18
CA LEU A 198 1.12 -4.58 4.59
C LEU A 198 0.66 -3.18 4.14
N LEU A 199 -0.45 -3.12 3.40
CA LEU A 199 -1.05 -1.85 2.94
C LEU A 199 -1.83 -1.11 4.04
N GLY A 200 -1.98 -1.71 5.22
CA GLY A 200 -2.54 -1.07 6.41
C GLY A 200 -1.48 -0.44 7.32
N LEU A 201 -0.18 -0.62 7.06
CA LEU A 201 0.89 -0.06 7.89
C LEU A 201 0.81 1.46 7.98
N GLY A 202 0.91 2.00 9.20
CA GLY A 202 0.67 3.41 9.51
C GLY A 202 -0.79 3.78 9.74
N SER A 203 -1.74 2.82 9.66
CA SER A 203 -3.13 3.06 10.06
C SER A 203 -3.31 3.14 11.58
N PHE A 204 -2.39 2.56 12.33
CA PHE A 204 -2.32 2.53 13.78
C PHE A 204 -0.88 2.81 14.24
N ASP A 205 -0.71 3.38 15.43
CA ASP A 205 0.61 3.70 15.98
C ASP A 205 1.26 2.45 16.56
N GLU A 206 2.32 1.98 15.89
CA GLU A 206 3.05 0.75 16.25
C GLU A 206 3.89 0.88 17.53
N THR A 207 4.02 2.07 18.11
CA THR A 207 4.70 2.21 19.41
C THR A 207 3.80 1.88 20.60
N ARG A 208 2.50 1.70 20.35
CA ARG A 208 1.51 1.41 21.37
C ARG A 208 1.53 -0.05 21.81
N GLU A 209 1.16 -0.29 23.07
CA GLU A 209 1.11 -1.63 23.63
C GLU A 209 0.11 -2.54 22.89
N GLU A 210 -0.99 -1.97 22.40
CA GLU A 210 -2.04 -2.70 21.67
C GLU A 210 -1.64 -3.06 20.22
N ALA A 211 -0.54 -2.51 19.70
CA ALA A 211 -0.15 -2.75 18.31
C ALA A 211 0.47 -4.14 18.12
N LEU A 212 -0.14 -4.97 17.27
CA LEU A 212 0.39 -6.29 16.90
C LEU A 212 1.35 -6.22 15.70
N HIS A 213 1.42 -5.09 15.00
CA HIS A 213 2.14 -4.92 13.73
C HIS A 213 1.54 -5.76 12.58
N MET A 214 2.30 -5.90 11.49
CA MET A 214 1.88 -6.58 10.27
C MET A 214 1.59 -8.08 10.48
N ILE A 215 0.50 -8.60 9.93
CA ILE A 215 0.21 -10.06 9.87
C ILE A 215 0.66 -10.71 8.56
N GLY A 216 0.67 -12.04 8.51
CA GLY A 216 0.81 -12.83 7.29
C GLY A 216 2.11 -13.62 7.19
N THR A 217 2.44 -14.09 6.00
CA THR A 217 3.61 -14.95 5.69
C THR A 217 4.92 -14.40 6.24
N HIS A 218 5.11 -13.08 6.16
CA HIS A 218 6.27 -12.35 6.71
C HIS A 218 5.85 -11.35 7.79
N GLY A 219 4.68 -11.53 8.41
CA GLY A 219 4.20 -10.71 9.51
C GLY A 219 4.89 -11.02 10.84
N ALA A 220 4.55 -10.25 11.86
CA ALA A 220 4.99 -10.51 13.22
C ALA A 220 4.43 -11.84 13.74
N PRO A 221 5.28 -12.73 14.31
CA PRO A 221 4.80 -14.03 14.79
C PRO A 221 3.74 -13.87 15.89
N TYR A 222 3.89 -12.89 16.79
CA TYR A 222 2.89 -12.60 17.82
C TYR A 222 1.57 -12.06 17.26
N ALA A 223 1.59 -11.38 16.11
CA ALA A 223 0.36 -10.99 15.43
C ALA A 223 -0.37 -12.21 14.88
N ASN A 224 0.38 -13.11 14.23
CA ASN A 224 -0.14 -14.37 13.71
C ASN A 224 -0.70 -15.26 14.84
N CYS A 225 0.03 -15.40 15.96
CA CYS A 225 -0.47 -16.09 17.16
C CYS A 225 -1.77 -15.46 17.68
N ALA A 226 -1.85 -14.13 17.74
CA ALA A 226 -3.03 -13.43 18.20
C ALA A 226 -4.23 -13.68 17.29
N ILE A 227 -4.07 -13.64 15.96
CA ILE A 227 -5.16 -13.95 15.02
C ILE A 227 -5.63 -15.40 15.17
N GLN A 228 -4.71 -16.36 15.28
CA GLN A 228 -5.07 -17.77 15.43
C GLN A 228 -5.81 -18.05 16.76
N ASN A 229 -5.53 -17.26 17.79
CA ASN A 229 -6.11 -17.43 19.12
C ASN A 229 -7.28 -16.48 19.43
N ALA A 230 -7.65 -15.60 18.50
CA ALA A 230 -8.75 -14.68 18.68
C ALA A 230 -10.10 -15.42 18.70
N ASP A 231 -11.00 -15.03 19.60
CA ASP A 231 -12.40 -15.51 19.59
C ASP A 231 -13.28 -14.66 18.65
N LEU A 232 -12.81 -13.46 18.27
CA LEU A 232 -13.47 -12.56 17.34
C LEU A 232 -12.42 -11.81 16.53
N LEU A 233 -12.49 -11.94 15.21
CA LEU A 233 -11.66 -11.17 14.29
C LEU A 233 -12.48 -10.04 13.65
N ILE A 234 -12.01 -8.80 13.79
CA ILE A 234 -12.67 -7.60 13.26
C ILE A 234 -11.81 -7.05 12.12
N VAL A 235 -12.22 -7.30 10.90
CA VAL A 235 -11.52 -6.87 9.68
C VAL A 235 -12.07 -5.51 9.25
N ILE A 236 -11.20 -4.50 9.14
CA ILE A 236 -11.60 -3.14 8.79
C ILE A 236 -10.84 -2.69 7.55
N GLY A 237 -11.54 -2.64 6.41
CA GLY A 237 -11.04 -2.14 5.13
C GLY A 237 -9.82 -2.93 4.62
N ALA A 238 -9.83 -4.26 4.74
CA ALA A 238 -8.72 -5.12 4.41
C ALA A 238 -9.18 -6.33 3.59
N ARG A 239 -8.52 -6.63 2.47
CA ARG A 239 -8.96 -7.73 1.57
C ARG A 239 -8.63 -9.14 2.07
N LEU A 240 -7.84 -9.28 3.14
CA LEU A 240 -7.30 -10.55 3.63
C LEU A 240 -6.83 -11.46 2.49
N ASP A 241 -5.88 -10.95 1.68
CA ASP A 241 -5.28 -11.72 0.60
C ASP A 241 -4.47 -12.92 1.11
N GLU A 242 -4.06 -13.80 0.21
CA GLU A 242 -3.30 -15.01 0.53
C GLU A 242 -2.00 -14.73 1.30
N ARG A 243 -1.36 -13.57 1.14
CA ARG A 243 -0.14 -13.23 1.90
C ARG A 243 -0.46 -12.80 3.32
N ALA A 244 -1.61 -12.17 3.54
CA ALA A 244 -2.10 -11.83 4.87
C ALA A 244 -2.63 -13.05 5.62
N VAL A 245 -3.25 -14.00 4.90
CA VAL A 245 -3.91 -15.19 5.45
C VAL A 245 -2.96 -16.39 5.59
N GLY A 246 -2.00 -16.54 4.68
CA GLY A 246 -1.11 -17.70 4.61
C GLY A 246 -1.83 -18.94 4.06
N ASN A 247 -2.55 -19.66 4.93
CA ASN A 247 -3.45 -20.74 4.54
C ASN A 247 -4.88 -20.38 4.94
N ALA A 248 -5.80 -20.36 3.97
CA ALA A 248 -7.20 -20.14 4.24
C ALA A 248 -7.79 -21.27 5.11
N ASP A 249 -7.37 -22.51 4.86
CA ASP A 249 -7.73 -23.68 5.66
C ASP A 249 -6.98 -23.62 6.99
N GLY A 250 -7.68 -23.18 8.04
CA GLY A 250 -7.12 -23.02 9.39
C GLY A 250 -6.75 -21.59 9.78
N PHE A 251 -7.22 -20.58 9.05
CA PHE A 251 -7.11 -19.18 9.45
C PHE A 251 -8.13 -18.84 10.55
N ALA A 252 -7.66 -18.21 11.63
CA ALA A 252 -8.49 -17.79 12.77
C ALA A 252 -9.42 -18.89 13.32
N PRO A 253 -8.91 -20.10 13.62
CA PRO A 253 -9.74 -21.27 13.93
C PRO A 253 -10.60 -21.05 15.19
N LYS A 254 -10.08 -20.38 16.22
CA LYS A 254 -10.84 -20.06 17.44
C LYS A 254 -11.98 -19.07 17.22
N ALA A 255 -11.86 -18.20 16.22
CA ALA A 255 -12.94 -17.29 15.86
C ALA A 255 -14.07 -18.06 15.16
N LEU A 256 -13.73 -19.06 14.36
CA LEU A 256 -14.67 -19.89 13.60
C LEU A 256 -15.29 -21.03 14.43
N ASP A 257 -14.64 -21.46 15.50
CA ASP A 257 -15.12 -22.52 16.41
C ASP A 257 -16.29 -22.04 17.30
N ARG A 258 -17.51 -22.16 16.78
CA ARG A 258 -18.75 -21.80 17.49
C ARG A 258 -18.96 -22.60 18.78
N GLU A 259 -18.57 -23.87 18.79
CA GLU A 259 -18.75 -24.75 19.95
C GLU A 259 -17.77 -24.39 21.07
N GLY A 260 -16.55 -23.98 20.71
CA GLY A 260 -15.52 -23.48 21.62
C GLY A 260 -15.70 -22.03 22.09
N GLY A 261 -16.83 -21.38 21.76
CA GLY A 261 -17.13 -20.00 22.16
C GLY A 261 -16.64 -18.92 21.19
N GLY A 262 -16.20 -19.31 20.00
CA GLY A 262 -15.87 -18.42 18.89
C GLY A 262 -17.07 -17.60 18.44
N ARG A 263 -16.81 -16.31 18.21
CA ARG A 263 -17.82 -15.31 17.83
C ARG A 263 -17.82 -15.02 16.34
N GLY A 264 -16.76 -15.35 15.62
CA GLY A 264 -16.68 -15.29 14.17
C GLY A 264 -15.73 -14.23 13.64
N ILE A 265 -15.85 -13.97 12.34
CA ILE A 265 -15.08 -12.98 11.61
C ILE A 265 -16.05 -11.93 11.09
N VAL A 266 -15.86 -10.67 11.49
CA VAL A 266 -16.68 -9.53 11.05
C VAL A 266 -15.88 -8.68 10.09
N HIS A 267 -16.47 -8.30 8.96
CA HIS A 267 -15.78 -7.54 7.93
C HIS A 267 -16.49 -6.23 7.60
N PHE A 268 -15.82 -5.10 7.83
CA PHE A 268 -16.24 -3.76 7.40
C PHE A 268 -15.51 -3.38 6.11
N ASP A 269 -16.24 -3.20 5.02
CA ASP A 269 -15.66 -2.70 3.76
C ASP A 269 -16.72 -1.96 2.94
N ILE A 270 -16.28 -1.18 1.96
CA ILE A 270 -17.15 -0.45 1.04
C ILE A 270 -17.42 -1.26 -0.24
N ASP A 271 -16.65 -2.32 -0.50
CA ASP A 271 -16.67 -3.09 -1.74
C ASP A 271 -17.01 -4.56 -1.52
N ALA A 272 -18.28 -4.90 -1.79
CA ALA A 272 -18.77 -6.28 -1.74
C ALA A 272 -18.00 -7.24 -2.66
N GLY A 273 -17.46 -6.74 -3.79
CA GLY A 273 -16.76 -7.57 -4.79
C GLY A 273 -15.38 -8.06 -4.33
N LYS A 274 -14.91 -7.64 -3.15
CA LYS A 274 -13.63 -8.06 -2.55
C LYS A 274 -13.80 -8.99 -1.35
N LEU A 275 -15.00 -9.11 -0.83
CA LEU A 275 -15.29 -9.89 0.38
C LEU A 275 -15.53 -11.36 0.03
N GLY A 276 -15.25 -12.26 0.98
CA GLY A 276 -15.52 -13.70 0.83
C GLY A 276 -14.67 -14.43 -0.22
N LYS A 277 -13.62 -13.80 -0.76
CA LYS A 277 -12.77 -14.43 -1.80
C LYS A 277 -11.79 -15.45 -1.25
N VAL A 278 -11.19 -15.16 -0.10
CA VAL A 278 -10.19 -16.01 0.56
C VAL A 278 -10.76 -16.60 1.84
N ILE A 279 -11.38 -15.75 2.67
CA ILE A 279 -12.04 -16.14 3.93
C ILE A 279 -13.48 -15.66 3.89
N GLU A 280 -14.42 -16.57 4.17
CA GLU A 280 -15.85 -16.28 4.32
C GLU A 280 -16.09 -15.59 5.68
N PRO A 281 -16.52 -14.31 5.72
CA PRO A 281 -16.85 -13.65 6.98
C PRO A 281 -18.15 -14.20 7.57
N THR A 282 -18.27 -14.19 8.89
CA THR A 282 -19.56 -14.44 9.56
C THR A 282 -20.54 -13.30 9.29
N GLU A 283 -20.07 -12.07 9.44
CA GLU A 283 -20.91 -10.88 9.26
C GLU A 283 -20.18 -9.86 8.39
N ILE A 284 -20.93 -9.22 7.50
CA ILE A 284 -20.44 -8.22 6.58
C ILE A 284 -21.18 -6.91 6.82
N ILE A 285 -20.41 -5.84 7.03
CA ILE A 285 -20.90 -4.47 7.14
C ILE A 285 -20.44 -3.71 5.90
N LEU A 286 -21.35 -3.56 4.93
CA LEU A 286 -21.09 -2.79 3.71
C LEU A 286 -21.36 -1.31 3.95
N GLY A 287 -20.32 -0.47 3.85
CA GLY A 287 -20.47 0.98 3.98
C GLY A 287 -19.14 1.73 4.08
N ASP A 288 -19.21 3.06 4.00
CA ASP A 288 -18.03 3.90 4.24
C ASP A 288 -17.63 3.78 5.72
N LEU A 289 -16.34 3.53 5.99
CA LEU A 289 -15.81 3.47 7.35
C LEU A 289 -16.02 4.77 8.14
N SER A 290 -16.14 5.89 7.44
CA SER A 290 -16.43 7.21 8.00
C SER A 290 -17.87 7.32 8.52
N GLU A 291 -18.77 6.42 8.10
CA GLU A 291 -20.17 6.35 8.49
C GLU A 291 -20.43 5.18 9.46
N THR A 292 -19.81 4.02 9.21
CA THR A 292 -20.05 2.78 9.99
C THR A 292 -19.30 2.76 11.33
N LEU A 293 -18.01 3.17 11.34
CA LEU A 293 -17.19 3.13 12.56
C LEU A 293 -17.65 4.11 13.66
N PRO A 294 -18.17 5.31 13.38
CA PRO A 294 -18.74 6.17 14.42
C PRO A 294 -19.94 5.54 15.14
N VAL A 295 -20.82 4.87 14.39
CA VAL A 295 -21.99 4.16 14.96
C VAL A 295 -21.49 3.01 15.82
N LEU A 296 -20.54 2.21 15.31
CA LEU A 296 -19.93 1.14 16.09
C LEU A 296 -19.33 1.69 17.40
N LEU A 297 -18.50 2.73 17.32
CA LEU A 297 -17.85 3.36 18.47
C LEU A 297 -18.85 3.87 19.53
N SER A 298 -20.03 4.35 19.12
CA SER A 298 -21.07 4.78 20.08
C SER A 298 -21.68 3.62 20.87
N LEU A 299 -21.72 2.41 20.29
CA LEU A 299 -22.34 1.22 20.87
C LEU A 299 -21.35 0.36 21.69
N LEU A 300 -20.04 0.55 21.49
CA LEU A 300 -19.02 -0.15 22.27
C LEU A 300 -19.03 0.31 23.74
N LEU A 301 -18.89 -0.65 24.65
CA LEU A 301 -18.74 -0.39 26.08
C LEU A 301 -17.24 -0.32 26.44
N PRO A 302 -16.84 0.50 27.43
CA PRO A 302 -15.53 0.38 28.05
C PRO A 302 -15.36 -1.02 28.66
N VAL A 303 -14.23 -1.67 28.40
CA VAL A 303 -13.94 -3.02 28.92
C VAL A 303 -12.63 -2.99 29.70
N GLU A 304 -12.70 -3.35 30.99
CA GLU A 304 -11.51 -3.51 31.84
C GLU A 304 -11.00 -4.96 31.87
N ASP A 305 -11.85 -5.94 31.52
CA ASP A 305 -11.56 -7.37 31.69
C ASP A 305 -10.57 -7.97 30.65
N ARG A 306 -10.04 -7.18 29.72
CA ARG A 306 -9.14 -7.66 28.65
C ARG A 306 -7.65 -7.60 28.99
N VAL A 307 -7.31 -7.22 30.23
CA VAL A 307 -5.92 -7.13 30.69
C VAL A 307 -5.17 -8.45 30.48
N GLN A 308 -5.78 -9.59 30.82
CA GLN A 308 -5.16 -10.92 30.63
C GLN A 308 -4.84 -11.22 29.16
N TRP A 309 -5.67 -10.77 28.23
CA TRP A 309 -5.44 -10.94 26.80
C TRP A 309 -4.26 -10.09 26.32
N LEU A 310 -4.21 -8.83 26.76
CA LEU A 310 -3.09 -7.94 26.45
C LEU A 310 -1.78 -8.44 27.09
N ASP A 311 -1.81 -8.97 28.30
CA ASP A 311 -0.63 -9.58 28.96
C ASP A 311 -0.09 -10.77 28.17
N GLN A 312 -0.97 -11.64 27.66
CA GLN A 312 -0.58 -12.75 26.79
C GLN A 312 0.07 -12.25 25.49
N ILE A 313 -0.44 -11.17 24.92
CA ILE A 313 0.15 -10.53 23.74
C ILE A 313 1.52 -9.92 24.08
N GLN A 314 1.67 -9.24 25.22
CA GLN A 314 2.98 -8.72 25.65
C GLN A 314 3.98 -9.85 25.89
N LEU A 315 3.54 -10.99 26.41
CA LEU A 315 4.38 -12.18 26.55
C LEU A 315 4.83 -12.69 25.17
N TRP A 316 3.92 -12.83 24.21
CA TRP A 316 4.28 -13.25 22.85
C TRP A 316 5.21 -12.27 22.14
N LYS A 317 5.02 -10.95 22.33
CA LYS A 317 5.96 -9.94 21.80
C LYS A 317 7.37 -10.17 22.32
N LYS A 318 7.53 -10.48 23.61
CA LYS A 318 8.83 -10.79 24.24
C LYS A 318 9.42 -12.11 23.75
N LEU A 319 8.61 -13.15 23.60
CA LEU A 319 9.06 -14.48 23.18
C LEU A 319 9.40 -14.54 21.68
N TYR A 320 8.64 -13.83 20.85
CA TYR A 320 8.74 -13.85 19.40
C TYR A 320 9.17 -12.49 18.83
N THR A 321 10.16 -11.86 19.46
CA THR A 321 10.71 -10.57 18.98
C THR A 321 11.44 -10.77 17.64
N PHE A 322 11.34 -9.79 16.74
CA PHE A 322 12.18 -9.75 15.54
C PHE A 322 13.64 -9.56 15.95
N GLU A 323 14.43 -10.62 15.90
CA GLU A 323 15.84 -10.57 16.28
C GLU A 323 16.66 -9.79 15.25
N GLU A 324 17.54 -8.91 15.75
CA GLU A 324 18.59 -8.31 14.94
C GLU A 324 19.84 -9.18 15.02
N PRO A 325 20.43 -9.59 13.87
CA PRO A 325 21.69 -10.32 13.90
C PRO A 325 22.76 -9.53 14.67
N MET A 326 23.60 -10.24 15.45
CA MET A 326 24.67 -9.59 16.19
C MET A 326 25.62 -8.82 15.25
N ARG A 327 25.98 -7.59 15.63
CA ARG A 327 26.99 -6.79 14.90
C ARG A 327 28.35 -7.45 15.06
N ARG A 328 28.92 -7.97 13.96
CA ARG A 328 30.27 -8.54 13.94
C ARG A 328 31.20 -7.60 13.19
N ALA A 329 32.29 -7.21 13.85
CA ALA A 329 33.27 -6.29 13.28
C ALA A 329 33.73 -6.74 11.88
N LYS A 330 33.90 -5.79 10.95
CA LYS A 330 34.35 -6.02 9.57
C LYS A 330 33.40 -6.82 8.68
N HIS A 331 32.19 -7.15 9.15
CA HIS A 331 31.18 -7.81 8.34
C HIS A 331 30.27 -6.80 7.65
N ARG A 332 29.67 -7.23 6.55
CA ARG A 332 28.60 -6.49 5.88
C ARG A 332 27.39 -6.31 6.82
N PRO A 333 26.72 -5.15 6.81
CA PRO A 333 25.45 -4.99 7.51
C PRO A 333 24.43 -6.03 7.05
N SER A 334 23.57 -6.53 7.93
CA SER A 334 22.36 -7.22 7.51
C SER A 334 21.26 -6.21 7.15
N PRO A 335 20.33 -6.52 6.24
CA PRO A 335 19.19 -5.64 5.94
C PRO A 335 18.41 -5.22 7.20
N GLN A 336 18.22 -6.14 8.15
CA GLN A 336 17.55 -5.87 9.44
C GLN A 336 18.30 -4.78 10.23
N GLN A 337 19.63 -4.88 10.31
CA GLN A 337 20.44 -3.88 11.01
C GLN A 337 20.32 -2.50 10.36
N VAL A 338 20.23 -2.43 9.03
CA VAL A 338 20.06 -1.16 8.30
C VAL A 338 18.73 -0.49 8.67
N VAL A 339 17.63 -1.24 8.59
CA VAL A 339 16.30 -0.70 8.92
C VAL A 339 16.20 -0.38 10.41
N ALA A 340 16.76 -1.22 11.29
CA ALA A 340 16.78 -0.98 12.73
C ALA A 340 17.55 0.28 13.10
N GLU A 341 18.73 0.49 12.51
CA GLU A 341 19.54 1.70 12.72
C GLU A 341 18.81 2.95 12.21
N LEU A 342 18.18 2.85 11.02
CA LEU A 342 17.31 3.90 10.50
C LEU A 342 16.14 4.19 11.45
N ASN A 343 15.46 3.15 11.92
CA ASN A 343 14.34 3.24 12.84
C ASN A 343 14.75 3.95 14.13
N ARG A 344 15.92 3.61 14.69
CA ARG A 344 16.50 4.20 15.90
C ARG A 344 16.83 5.68 15.74
N GLN A 345 17.52 6.06 14.66
CA GLN A 345 17.90 7.46 14.44
C GLN A 345 16.71 8.37 14.09
N THR A 346 15.65 7.80 13.52
CA THR A 346 14.43 8.54 13.16
C THR A 346 13.40 8.62 14.29
N THR A 347 13.58 7.89 15.41
CA THR A 347 12.66 7.92 16.57
C THR A 347 12.26 9.35 17.00
N PRO A 348 13.18 10.33 17.14
CA PRO A 348 12.81 11.68 17.59
C PRO A 348 11.92 12.46 16.60
N MET A 349 11.83 12.01 15.34
CA MET A 349 11.13 12.69 14.25
C MET A 349 10.15 11.76 13.53
N LYS A 350 9.70 10.69 14.18
CA LYS A 350 8.97 9.60 13.52
C LYS A 350 7.69 10.05 12.81
N ASN A 351 7.00 11.05 13.38
CA ASN A 351 5.80 11.66 12.79
C ASN A 351 6.06 12.54 11.54
N SER A 352 7.31 12.64 11.10
CA SER A 352 7.75 13.42 9.94
C SER A 352 8.58 12.58 8.97
N ILE A 353 8.51 11.25 9.08
CA ILE A 353 9.18 10.32 8.16
C ILE A 353 8.15 9.54 7.35
N THR A 354 8.21 9.68 6.03
CA THR A 354 7.52 8.77 5.11
C THR A 354 8.52 7.86 4.45
N MET A 355 8.34 6.56 4.63
CA MET A 355 9.07 5.52 3.92
C MET A 355 8.35 5.20 2.62
N THR A 356 9.11 5.02 1.55
CA THR A 356 8.64 4.26 0.39
C THR A 356 9.49 3.02 0.23
N THR A 357 8.90 1.97 -0.33
CA THR A 357 9.64 0.75 -0.63
C THR A 357 9.30 0.30 -2.02
N SER A 358 10.31 -0.15 -2.76
CA SER A 358 10.05 -1.08 -3.83
C SER A 358 9.90 -2.51 -3.30
N VAL A 359 9.78 -3.47 -4.19
CA VAL A 359 9.32 -4.83 -3.92
C VAL A 359 10.50 -5.80 -3.80
N GLY A 360 10.41 -6.68 -2.80
CA GLY A 360 11.41 -7.71 -2.53
C GLY A 360 11.62 -7.89 -1.02
N GLN A 361 12.74 -8.50 -0.64
CA GLN A 361 13.11 -8.64 0.78
C GLN A 361 13.27 -7.29 1.48
N ASN A 362 13.73 -6.26 0.77
CA ASN A 362 13.81 -4.88 1.28
C ASN A 362 12.45 -4.37 1.80
N GLN A 363 11.35 -4.71 1.11
CA GLN A 363 9.99 -4.33 1.48
C GLN A 363 9.60 -4.94 2.84
N MET A 364 9.84 -6.25 2.99
CA MET A 364 9.47 -6.99 4.19
C MET A 364 10.36 -6.60 5.37
N TRP A 365 11.68 -6.48 5.19
CA TRP A 365 12.57 -6.01 6.26
C TRP A 365 12.22 -4.60 6.72
N THR A 366 11.85 -3.71 5.79
CA THR A 366 11.37 -2.38 6.14
C THR A 366 10.08 -2.47 6.96
N SER A 367 9.12 -3.29 6.52
CA SER A 367 7.83 -3.48 7.19
C SER A 367 7.94 -4.12 8.59
N GLN A 368 8.94 -4.97 8.82
CA GLN A 368 9.16 -5.65 10.11
C GLN A 368 9.92 -4.79 11.13
N HIS A 369 10.93 -4.04 10.68
CA HIS A 369 11.88 -3.35 11.57
C HIS A 369 11.68 -1.84 11.67
N PHE A 370 10.95 -1.20 10.74
CA PHE A 370 10.60 0.22 10.84
C PHE A 370 9.23 0.38 11.51
N ARG A 371 9.16 1.17 12.59
CA ARG A 371 7.90 1.41 13.31
C ARG A 371 7.11 2.54 12.67
N CYS A 372 5.95 2.21 12.11
CA CYS A 372 5.00 3.13 11.51
C CYS A 372 4.11 3.75 12.59
N THR A 373 4.04 5.08 12.68
CA THR A 373 3.35 5.77 13.80
C THR A 373 2.22 6.69 13.34
N HIS A 374 2.22 7.06 12.06
CA HIS A 374 1.24 7.97 11.49
C HIS A 374 0.76 7.50 10.12
N ARG A 375 -0.35 8.11 9.69
CA ARG A 375 -0.91 7.91 8.35
C ARG A 375 0.16 8.20 7.29
N HIS A 376 0.32 7.29 6.33
CA HIS A 376 1.32 7.40 5.26
C HIS A 376 2.79 7.26 5.73
N SER A 377 3.02 6.61 6.89
CA SER A 377 4.38 6.22 7.33
C SER A 377 5.07 5.32 6.30
N LEU A 378 4.32 4.46 5.61
CA LEU A 378 4.81 3.57 4.57
C LEU A 378 3.94 3.67 3.31
N ILE A 379 4.59 3.89 2.16
CA ILE A 379 3.97 3.91 0.84
C ILE A 379 4.66 2.88 -0.04
N THR A 380 3.95 1.81 -0.39
CA THR A 380 4.50 0.69 -1.18
C THR A 380 3.52 0.22 -2.24
N SER A 381 4.03 -0.50 -3.25
CA SER A 381 3.23 -1.39 -4.10
C SER A 381 2.97 -2.70 -3.36
N GLY A 382 1.71 -3.02 -3.10
CA GLY A 382 1.33 -4.24 -2.38
C GLY A 382 0.79 -5.32 -3.31
N SER A 383 -0.28 -4.99 -4.04
CA SER A 383 -1.07 -5.98 -4.77
C SER A 383 -0.40 -6.47 -6.06
N LEU A 384 0.07 -5.54 -6.91
CA LEU A 384 0.75 -5.90 -8.16
C LEU A 384 2.21 -6.29 -7.93
N THR A 385 2.81 -5.82 -6.83
CA THR A 385 4.23 -6.00 -6.53
C THR A 385 5.16 -5.45 -7.63
N THR A 386 4.96 -4.19 -7.98
CA THR A 386 5.72 -3.47 -9.00
C THR A 386 7.14 -3.12 -8.55
N MET A 387 8.14 -3.81 -9.13
CA MET A 387 9.55 -3.41 -8.99
C MET A 387 9.80 -2.05 -9.63
N GLY A 388 10.53 -1.18 -8.94
CA GLY A 388 10.85 0.19 -9.33
C GLY A 388 9.92 1.23 -8.74
N PHE A 389 8.97 0.82 -7.90
CA PHE A 389 7.99 1.73 -7.30
C PHE A 389 8.63 2.73 -6.33
N GLY A 390 9.64 2.30 -5.55
CA GLY A 390 10.17 3.03 -4.40
C GLY A 390 10.60 4.47 -4.69
N VAL A 391 11.57 4.67 -5.58
CA VAL A 391 12.11 6.00 -5.94
C VAL A 391 11.06 6.94 -6.53
N PRO A 392 10.33 6.60 -7.62
CA PRO A 392 9.32 7.49 -8.18
C PRO A 392 8.16 7.74 -7.20
N ALA A 393 7.79 6.79 -6.34
CA ALA A 393 6.82 7.04 -5.28
C ALA A 393 7.35 8.03 -4.24
N ALA A 394 8.64 7.95 -3.87
CA ALA A 394 9.26 8.91 -2.95
C ALA A 394 9.25 10.33 -3.50
N ILE A 395 9.50 10.51 -4.80
CA ILE A 395 9.43 11.83 -5.44
C ILE A 395 8.00 12.40 -5.30
N GLY A 396 6.99 11.60 -5.66
CA GLY A 396 5.59 12.01 -5.53
C GLY A 396 5.18 12.32 -4.08
N ALA A 397 5.59 11.48 -3.13
CA ALA A 397 5.31 11.68 -1.71
C ALA A 397 6.02 12.91 -1.15
N LYS A 398 7.25 13.21 -1.57
CA LYS A 398 7.99 14.41 -1.14
C LYS A 398 7.39 15.70 -1.69
N LEU A 399 6.86 15.67 -2.92
CA LEU A 399 6.10 16.79 -3.48
C LEU A 399 4.78 17.02 -2.72
N ALA A 400 4.14 15.93 -2.28
CA ALA A 400 2.93 15.98 -1.46
C ALA A 400 3.18 16.46 -0.01
N LEU A 401 4.33 16.08 0.56
CA LEU A 401 4.69 16.26 1.96
C LEU A 401 6.05 16.97 2.04
N PRO A 402 6.14 18.26 1.65
CA PRO A 402 7.41 18.97 1.51
C PRO A 402 8.21 19.05 2.82
N ASP A 403 7.53 19.08 3.96
CA ASP A 403 8.16 19.18 5.28
C ASP A 403 8.60 17.82 5.85
N GLN A 404 8.10 16.71 5.29
CA GLN A 404 8.48 15.38 5.74
C GLN A 404 9.77 14.92 5.08
N GLN A 405 10.54 14.12 5.80
CA GLN A 405 11.68 13.44 5.24
C GLN A 405 11.22 12.12 4.60
N VAL A 406 11.39 12.04 3.28
CA VAL A 406 10.93 10.89 2.49
C VAL A 406 12.12 10.01 2.13
N ILE A 407 12.06 8.74 2.51
CA ILE A 407 13.15 7.78 2.37
C ILE A 407 12.66 6.56 1.59
N ALA A 408 13.21 6.34 0.38
CA ALA A 408 13.00 5.13 -0.40
C ALA A 408 13.97 4.03 0.04
N VAL A 409 13.47 2.83 0.29
CA VAL A 409 14.27 1.64 0.56
C VAL A 409 14.05 0.61 -0.54
N ASP A 410 15.08 0.41 -1.37
CA ASP A 410 15.04 -0.45 -2.55
C ASP A 410 16.04 -1.60 -2.45
N GLY A 411 15.71 -2.71 -3.10
CA GLY A 411 16.72 -3.70 -3.48
C GLY A 411 17.42 -3.27 -4.76
N ASP A 412 18.69 -3.63 -4.92
CA ASP A 412 19.51 -3.34 -6.11
C ASP A 412 18.82 -3.60 -7.46
N ALA A 413 18.28 -4.81 -7.66
CA ALA A 413 17.62 -5.18 -8.90
C ALA A 413 16.36 -4.36 -9.16
N SER A 414 15.66 -3.97 -8.09
CA SER A 414 14.48 -3.14 -8.22
C SER A 414 14.81 -1.67 -8.43
N PHE A 415 15.92 -1.18 -7.86
CA PHE A 415 16.36 0.19 -8.09
C PHE A 415 16.75 0.38 -9.57
N CYS A 416 17.37 -0.64 -10.18
CA CYS A 416 17.75 -0.62 -11.59
C CYS A 416 16.59 -0.40 -12.58
N THR A 417 15.33 -0.62 -12.19
CA THR A 417 14.20 -0.45 -13.11
C THR A 417 13.74 1.00 -13.26
N THR A 418 14.12 1.89 -12.33
CA THR A 418 13.71 3.31 -12.31
C THR A 418 14.79 4.25 -11.76
N MET A 419 16.07 3.84 -11.79
CA MET A 419 17.20 4.58 -11.22
C MET A 419 17.40 5.97 -11.84
N GLU A 420 17.01 6.15 -13.10
CA GLU A 420 17.06 7.41 -13.85
C GLU A 420 16.23 8.52 -13.19
N GLU A 421 15.25 8.17 -12.35
CA GLU A 421 14.42 9.14 -11.65
C GLU A 421 15.17 9.96 -10.59
N LEU A 422 16.40 9.56 -10.24
CA LEU A 422 17.32 10.42 -9.49
C LEU A 422 17.60 11.73 -10.24
N MET A 423 17.67 11.69 -11.58
CA MET A 423 17.83 12.90 -12.40
C MET A 423 16.61 13.81 -12.29
N THR A 424 15.39 13.22 -12.29
CA THR A 424 14.15 13.97 -12.07
C THR A 424 14.14 14.64 -10.70
N ALA A 425 14.52 13.90 -9.65
CA ALA A 425 14.62 14.45 -8.30
C ALA A 425 15.61 15.62 -8.22
N LEU A 426 16.76 15.51 -8.89
CA LEU A 426 17.75 16.59 -8.95
C LEU A 426 17.23 17.81 -9.71
N LEU A 427 16.69 17.60 -10.92
CA LEU A 427 16.18 18.65 -11.80
C LEU A 427 15.12 19.51 -11.10
N HIS A 428 14.21 18.86 -10.38
CA HIS A 428 13.13 19.52 -9.63
C HIS A 428 13.49 19.82 -8.16
N GLN A 429 14.73 19.60 -7.76
CA GLN A 429 15.23 19.84 -6.39
C GLN A 429 14.42 19.12 -5.30
N VAL A 430 13.86 17.95 -5.61
CA VAL A 430 13.04 17.14 -4.70
C VAL A 430 13.94 16.32 -3.79
N GLN A 431 14.02 16.73 -2.52
CA GLN A 431 14.99 16.19 -1.55
C GLN A 431 14.57 14.83 -0.97
N ILE A 432 14.57 13.78 -1.80
CA ILE A 432 14.39 12.39 -1.35
C ILE A 432 15.70 11.78 -0.86
N LYS A 433 15.59 10.79 0.02
CA LYS A 433 16.70 9.92 0.43
C LYS A 433 16.47 8.52 -0.09
N VAL A 434 17.50 7.85 -0.57
CA VAL A 434 17.42 6.50 -1.11
C VAL A 434 18.42 5.61 -0.39
N ILE A 435 17.97 4.45 0.07
CA ILE A 435 18.82 3.38 0.59
C ILE A 435 18.66 2.20 -0.35
N VAL A 436 19.78 1.74 -0.91
CA VAL A 436 19.80 0.54 -1.75
C VAL A 436 20.44 -0.61 -0.98
N PHE A 437 19.70 -1.70 -0.82
CA PHE A 437 20.22 -2.97 -0.31
C PHE A 437 20.91 -3.70 -1.47
N ASN A 438 22.23 -3.56 -1.54
CA ASN A 438 23.06 -4.11 -2.60
C ASN A 438 23.65 -5.46 -2.19
N ASN A 439 22.86 -6.52 -2.40
CA ASN A 439 23.29 -7.91 -2.24
C ASN A 439 23.86 -8.51 -3.54
N ARG A 440 23.85 -7.71 -4.62
CA ARG A 440 24.25 -8.01 -6.00
C ARG A 440 23.46 -9.16 -6.62
N GLN A 441 22.26 -9.50 -6.15
CA GLN A 441 21.53 -10.69 -6.60
C GLN A 441 20.01 -10.54 -6.47
N GLN A 442 19.28 -11.14 -7.43
CA GLN A 442 17.85 -11.40 -7.24
C GLN A 442 17.67 -12.66 -6.37
N VAL A 443 17.77 -12.49 -5.06
CA VAL A 443 17.82 -13.60 -4.08
C VAL A 443 16.62 -14.53 -4.17
N ILE A 444 15.40 -13.99 -4.30
CA ILE A 444 14.16 -14.78 -4.38
C ILE A 444 14.18 -15.70 -5.63
N LEU A 445 14.51 -15.16 -6.80
CA LEU A 445 14.62 -15.97 -8.02
C LEU A 445 15.75 -16.98 -7.92
N SER A 446 16.89 -16.59 -7.35
CA SER A 446 18.03 -17.48 -7.17
C SER A 446 17.74 -18.61 -6.18
N GLN A 447 16.84 -18.39 -5.21
CA GLN A 447 16.36 -19.41 -4.28
C GLN A 447 15.42 -20.38 -5.00
N LEU A 448 14.40 -19.88 -5.70
CA LEU A 448 13.47 -20.71 -6.48
C LEU A 448 14.22 -21.55 -7.53
N GLN A 449 15.16 -20.95 -8.27
CA GLN A 449 15.98 -21.67 -9.25
C GLN A 449 16.75 -22.83 -8.60
N ARG A 450 17.30 -22.64 -7.40
CA ARG A 450 17.96 -23.72 -6.66
C ARG A 450 16.99 -24.81 -6.22
N GLU A 451 15.81 -24.44 -5.73
CA GLU A 451 14.75 -25.38 -5.35
C GLU A 451 14.30 -26.25 -6.54
N TYR A 452 14.27 -25.68 -7.75
CA TYR A 452 13.96 -26.40 -9.00
C TYR A 452 15.18 -27.02 -9.69
N GLY A 453 16.36 -27.02 -9.08
CA GLY A 453 17.58 -27.61 -9.65
C GLY A 453 18.14 -26.88 -10.89
N MET A 454 17.72 -25.64 -11.11
CA MET A 454 18.17 -24.79 -12.21
C MET A 454 19.44 -24.01 -11.85
N LYS A 455 20.25 -23.70 -12.86
CA LYS A 455 21.37 -22.74 -12.70
C LYS A 455 20.83 -21.32 -12.55
N ALA A 456 21.49 -20.52 -11.72
CA ALA A 456 21.13 -19.12 -11.55
C ALA A 456 21.27 -18.36 -12.88
N CYS A 457 20.19 -17.72 -13.34
CA CYS A 457 20.20 -16.95 -14.59
C CYS A 457 20.76 -15.53 -14.44
N CYS A 458 20.91 -15.04 -13.20
CA CYS A 458 21.40 -13.69 -12.92
C CYS A 458 22.85 -13.73 -12.42
N ASP A 459 23.74 -13.00 -13.10
CA ASP A 459 25.13 -12.86 -12.69
C ASP A 459 25.30 -11.68 -11.72
N SER A 460 25.72 -11.99 -10.49
CA SER A 460 25.97 -11.00 -9.45
C SER A 460 27.08 -9.98 -9.75
N ARG A 461 27.86 -10.21 -10.79
CA ARG A 461 28.90 -9.27 -11.23
C ARG A 461 28.33 -8.05 -11.96
N MET A 462 27.05 -8.02 -12.30
CA MET A 462 26.43 -6.95 -13.09
C MET A 462 25.85 -5.79 -12.26
N SER A 463 25.83 -5.86 -10.92
CA SER A 463 25.30 -4.77 -10.09
C SER A 463 26.25 -3.56 -10.09
N PRO A 464 25.79 -2.36 -10.49
CA PRO A 464 26.61 -1.15 -10.46
C PRO A 464 27.05 -0.75 -9.04
N ASP A 465 28.09 0.08 -8.96
CA ASP A 465 28.36 0.86 -7.75
C ASP A 465 27.37 2.05 -7.72
N PHE A 466 26.25 1.88 -7.01
CA PHE A 466 25.14 2.84 -7.05
C PHE A 466 25.50 4.21 -6.46
N ASP A 467 26.44 4.29 -5.52
CA ASP A 467 26.93 5.57 -5.00
C ASP A 467 27.65 6.38 -6.09
N ARG A 468 28.44 5.71 -6.94
CA ARG A 468 29.10 6.32 -8.10
C ARG A 468 28.09 6.70 -9.17
N LEU A 469 27.11 5.85 -9.43
CA LEU A 469 26.01 6.15 -10.36
C LEU A 469 25.26 7.42 -9.93
N ALA A 470 24.89 7.52 -8.65
CA ALA A 470 24.22 8.70 -8.11
C ALA A 470 25.05 9.97 -8.29
N ARG A 471 26.37 9.91 -8.02
CA ARG A 471 27.28 11.03 -8.27
C ARG A 471 27.39 11.38 -9.75
N SER A 472 27.35 10.40 -10.65
CA SER A 472 27.38 10.64 -12.11
C SER A 472 26.11 11.34 -12.62
N MET A 473 24.97 11.12 -11.95
CA MET A 473 23.71 11.82 -12.20
C MET A 473 23.63 13.20 -11.52
N GLY A 474 24.66 13.60 -10.75
CA GLY A 474 24.70 14.87 -10.01
C GLY A 474 24.10 14.84 -8.60
N CYS A 475 23.63 13.68 -8.13
CA CYS A 475 23.11 13.49 -6.77
C CYS A 475 24.23 13.20 -5.77
N GLN A 476 23.93 13.29 -4.47
CA GLN A 476 24.87 12.81 -3.45
C GLN A 476 24.86 11.27 -3.40
N GLY A 477 26.03 10.67 -3.23
CA GLY A 477 26.19 9.23 -3.14
C GLY A 477 27.23 8.84 -2.10
N GLN A 478 26.90 7.91 -1.22
CA GLN A 478 27.83 7.27 -0.29
C GLN A 478 27.63 5.76 -0.30
N ARG A 479 28.72 5.01 -0.08
CA ARG A 479 28.71 3.57 0.08
C ARG A 479 28.99 3.18 1.53
N CYS A 480 28.32 2.14 2.02
CA CYS A 480 28.54 1.54 3.34
C CYS A 480 28.83 0.05 3.16
N ASP A 481 30.06 -0.37 3.44
CA ASP A 481 30.48 -1.77 3.26
C ASP A 481 30.53 -2.55 4.59
N ARG A 482 30.63 -1.86 5.73
CA ARG A 482 30.78 -2.49 7.04
C ARG A 482 29.72 -2.03 8.05
N VAL A 483 29.30 -2.93 8.93
CA VAL A 483 28.28 -2.65 9.95
C VAL A 483 28.71 -1.55 10.94
N GLU A 484 30.01 -1.35 11.16
CA GLU A 484 30.51 -0.26 12.02
C GLU A 484 30.28 1.14 11.42
N GLU A 485 30.24 1.24 10.09
CA GLU A 485 30.05 2.50 9.36
C GLU A 485 28.57 2.89 9.25
N LEU A 486 27.68 1.93 9.51
CA LEU A 486 26.25 2.07 9.31
C LEU A 486 25.63 3.25 10.10
N PRO A 487 25.95 3.48 11.39
CA PRO A 487 25.40 4.63 12.11
C PRO A 487 25.78 5.96 11.47
N ASP A 488 27.04 6.14 11.06
CA ASP A 488 27.52 7.36 10.44
C ASP A 488 26.96 7.56 9.03
N ALA A 489 26.82 6.47 8.27
CA ALA A 489 26.25 6.47 6.93
C ALA A 489 24.75 6.86 6.94
N ILE A 490 23.97 6.30 7.88
CA ILE A 490 22.57 6.70 8.08
C ILE A 490 22.50 8.15 8.56
N TYR A 491 23.34 8.55 9.51
CA TYR A 491 23.39 9.93 10.00
C TYR A 491 23.67 10.94 8.86
N TRP A 492 24.62 10.63 7.99
CA TRP A 492 24.92 11.40 6.78
C TRP A 492 23.72 11.48 5.85
N LEU A 493 23.10 10.34 5.53
CA LEU A 493 21.95 10.29 4.62
C LEU A 493 20.81 11.17 5.13
N LEU A 494 20.53 11.11 6.44
CA LEU A 494 19.44 11.88 7.03
C LEU A 494 19.67 13.40 7.00
N ARG A 495 20.92 13.87 6.94
CA ARG A 495 21.28 15.30 7.08
C ARG A 495 21.83 15.96 5.83
N CYS A 496 22.27 15.18 4.85
CA CYS A 496 22.77 15.72 3.59
C CYS A 496 21.67 16.55 2.87
N ARG A 497 22.07 17.57 2.11
CA ARG A 497 21.14 18.44 1.36
C ARG A 497 20.85 17.89 -0.03
N GLY A 498 19.63 18.07 -0.52
CA GLY A 498 19.28 17.59 -1.86
C GLY A 498 19.06 16.07 -1.92
N PRO A 499 18.85 15.52 -3.13
CA PRO A 499 18.69 14.09 -3.35
C PRO A 499 19.98 13.32 -3.01
N ALA A 500 19.85 12.22 -2.28
CA ALA A 500 20.99 11.43 -1.84
C ALA A 500 20.70 9.93 -1.86
N LEU A 501 21.72 9.15 -2.22
CA LEU A 501 21.69 7.70 -2.25
C LEU A 501 22.76 7.11 -1.33
N LEU A 502 22.35 6.16 -0.49
CA LEU A 502 23.21 5.31 0.30
C LEU A 502 23.20 3.89 -0.28
N ASP A 503 24.31 3.48 -0.88
CA ASP A 503 24.54 2.11 -1.36
C ASP A 503 25.06 1.26 -0.19
N VAL A 504 24.24 0.36 0.35
CA VAL A 504 24.63 -0.52 1.45
C VAL A 504 24.94 -1.91 0.92
N ALA A 505 26.20 -2.32 1.02
CA ALA A 505 26.61 -3.67 0.67
C ALA A 505 26.14 -4.65 1.75
N VAL A 506 24.91 -5.16 1.61
CA VAL A 506 24.30 -6.01 2.63
C VAL A 506 24.78 -7.46 2.54
N SER A 507 24.77 -8.14 3.69
CA SER A 507 24.88 -9.60 3.75
C SER A 507 23.61 -10.25 3.21
N GLN A 508 23.67 -11.55 2.92
CA GLN A 508 22.57 -12.32 2.32
C GLN A 508 21.87 -13.23 3.36
N PRO A 509 21.16 -12.71 4.37
CA PRO A 509 20.26 -13.58 5.12
C PRO A 509 19.11 -13.98 4.21
N GLY A 510 18.82 -15.27 4.09
CA GLY A 510 17.56 -15.73 3.53
C GLY A 510 16.42 -15.16 4.36
N MET A 511 15.35 -14.68 3.70
CA MET A 511 14.13 -14.29 4.41
C MET A 511 13.28 -15.54 4.56
N VAL A 512 13.20 -16.06 5.78
CA VAL A 512 12.38 -17.23 6.09
C VAL A 512 10.93 -16.77 6.28
N SER A 513 10.00 -17.49 5.66
CA SER A 513 8.58 -17.29 5.89
C SER A 513 8.25 -17.67 7.32
N ILE A 514 7.72 -16.72 8.09
CA ILE A 514 7.37 -16.92 9.50
C ILE A 514 6.19 -17.89 9.60
N ALA A 515 5.22 -17.75 8.70
CA ALA A 515 4.23 -18.77 8.39
C ALA A 515 4.40 -19.19 6.93
N SER A 516 4.65 -20.47 6.66
CA SER A 516 4.79 -20.94 5.28
C SER A 516 3.44 -20.89 4.57
N ASN A 517 3.43 -20.53 3.29
CA ASN A 517 2.20 -20.57 2.49
C ASN A 517 1.62 -21.99 2.50
N GLY A 518 0.32 -22.13 2.76
CA GLY A 518 -0.33 -23.43 2.92
C GLY A 518 -0.16 -24.08 4.31
N THR A 519 0.47 -23.42 5.28
CA THR A 519 0.44 -23.83 6.70
C THR A 519 -0.36 -22.84 7.56
N PRO A 520 -1.03 -23.29 8.62
CA PRO A 520 -1.68 -22.40 9.59
C PRO A 520 -0.69 -21.36 10.14
N MET A 521 -1.16 -20.13 10.41
CA MET A 521 -0.28 -19.01 10.75
C MET A 521 0.51 -19.19 12.07
N ASP A 522 0.09 -20.11 12.93
CA ASP A 522 0.76 -20.50 14.18
C ASP A 522 1.78 -21.63 14.01
N THR A 523 1.90 -22.21 12.81
CA THR A 523 2.99 -23.13 12.46
C THR A 523 4.24 -22.32 12.15
N LEU A 524 4.81 -21.72 13.19
CA LEU A 524 5.93 -20.79 13.09
C LEU A 524 7.21 -21.53 12.67
N VAL A 525 7.76 -21.17 11.52
CA VAL A 525 9.10 -21.61 11.12
C VAL A 525 10.11 -20.66 11.76
N TRP A 526 10.75 -21.12 12.83
CA TRP A 526 11.86 -20.41 13.44
C TRP A 526 13.16 -20.71 12.68
N ALA A 527 13.92 -19.66 12.38
CA ALA A 527 15.26 -19.72 11.79
C ALA A 527 16.26 -18.99 12.67
#